data_AF-A0A1V4SG57-F1
#
_entry.id   AF-A0A1V4SG57-F1
#
_cell.length_a   1.000
_cell.length_b   1.000
_cell.length_c   1.000
_cell.angle_alpha   90.00
_cell.angle_beta   90.00
_cell.angle_gamma   90.00
#
_symmetry.space_group_name_H-M   'P 1'
#
loop_
_entity.id
_entity.type
_entity.pdbx_description
1 polymer ?
#
loop_
_entity_poly.entity_id
_entity_poly.type
_entity_poly.pdbx_seq_one_letter_code
_entity_poly.pdbx_strand_id
1 'polypeptide(L)' 'MIELDYIEIDGLLYPNIALDDEDLYGDLGKYGNLRLKYLHEQKPEMYRELLVSGKLAQHCVNMEKSAFDMAERIRAEC' A
#
# COMPACT_ATOMS: atom_id res chain seq x y z
N MET A 1 23.07 -3.28 -3.73
CA MET A 1 23.20 -2.96 -5.16
C MET A 1 21.77 -3.02 -5.68
N ILE A 2 21.22 -1.92 -6.18
CA ILE A 2 19.84 -1.90 -6.71
C ILE A 2 19.94 -2.47 -8.12
N GLU A 3 19.37 -3.66 -8.33
CA GLU A 3 19.25 -4.28 -9.65
C GLU A 3 18.04 -3.63 -10.34
N LEU A 4 18.29 -2.92 -11.44
CA LEU A 4 17.27 -2.19 -12.20
C LEU A 4 16.96 -2.99 -13.44
N ASP A 5 15.73 -3.47 -13.55
CA ASP A 5 15.20 -4.03 -14.79
C ASP A 5 14.92 -2.90 -15.79
N TYR A 6 14.98 -3.19 -17.08
CA TYR A 6 14.71 -2.21 -18.14
C TYR A 6 13.69 -2.76 -19.14
N ILE A 7 12.81 -1.88 -19.60
CA ILE A 7 11.80 -2.13 -20.64
C ILE A 7 12.16 -1.31 -21.88
N GLU A 8 12.22 -1.98 -23.03
CA GLU A 8 12.47 -1.32 -24.31
C GLU A 8 11.16 -0.77 -24.89
N ILE A 9 11.14 0.54 -25.14
CA ILE A 9 10.02 1.23 -25.79
C ILE A 9 10.63 2.16 -26.86
N ASP A 10 10.24 1.98 -28.12
CA ASP A 10 10.71 2.75 -29.28
C ASP A 10 12.24 2.83 -29.44
N GLY A 11 12.96 1.74 -29.10
CA GLY A 11 14.42 1.65 -29.19
C GLY A 11 15.16 2.36 -28.04
N LEU A 12 14.44 2.85 -27.03
CA LEU A 12 15.01 3.37 -25.78
C LEU A 12 14.71 2.42 -24.63
N LEU A 13 15.72 2.19 -23.78
CA LEU A 13 15.59 1.40 -22.56
C LEU A 13 15.16 2.31 -21.40
N TYR A 14 13.94 2.11 -20.92
CA TYR A 14 13.41 2.77 -19.75
C TYR A 14 13.60 1.88 -18.53
N PRO A 15 14.05 2.41 -17.37
CA PRO A 15 14.08 1.62 -16.15
C PRO A 15 12.66 1.18 -15.79
N ASN A 16 12.50 -0.10 -15.47
CA ASN A 16 11.26 -0.66 -14.96
C ASN A 16 11.08 -0.22 -13.50
N ILE A 17 10.35 0.89 -13.32
CA ILE A 17 10.08 1.48 -12.00
C ILE A 17 8.77 0.96 -11.40
N ALA A 18 8.26 -0.18 -11.91
CA ALA A 18 7.04 -0.78 -11.39
C ALA A 18 7.21 -1.03 -9.87
N LEU A 19 6.24 -0.53 -9.10
CA LEU A 19 6.14 -0.90 -7.70
C LEU A 19 5.41 -2.24 -7.68
N ASP A 20 6.06 -3.30 -7.18
CA ASP A 20 5.47 -4.65 -6.98
C ASP A 20 4.21 -4.65 -6.08
N ASP A 21 3.79 -3.48 -5.60
CA ASP A 21 2.64 -3.32 -4.73
C ASP A 21 1.28 -3.46 -5.45
N GLU A 22 1.21 -3.54 -6.79
CA GLU A 22 -0.07 -3.67 -7.52
C GLU A 22 -0.89 -4.88 -7.07
N ASP A 23 -0.25 -6.03 -6.85
CA ASP A 23 -0.91 -7.24 -6.32
C ASP A 23 -1.28 -7.07 -4.83
N LEU A 24 -0.48 -6.32 -4.06
CA LEU A 24 -0.69 -6.09 -2.64
C LEU A 24 -1.87 -5.17 -2.32
N TYR A 25 -2.23 -4.25 -3.23
CA TYR A 25 -3.42 -3.41 -3.07
C TYR A 25 -4.72 -4.16 -3.39
N GLY A 26 -4.66 -5.17 -4.27
CA GLY A 26 -5.82 -5.99 -4.66
C GLY A 26 -6.40 -6.84 -3.52
N ASP A 27 -5.55 -7.26 -2.57
CA ASP A 27 -5.92 -8.11 -1.43
C ASP A 27 -6.34 -7.33 -0.17
N LEU A 28 -6.39 -6.00 -0.20
CA LEU A 28 -6.81 -5.20 0.95
C LEU A 28 -8.31 -5.40 1.25
N GLY A 29 -8.64 -5.74 2.50
CA GLY A 29 -10.01 -5.80 2.98
C GLY A 29 -10.64 -4.43 3.24
N LYS A 30 -11.76 -4.41 3.97
CA LYS A 30 -12.54 -3.19 4.24
C LYS A 30 -11.72 -2.11 4.96
N TYR A 31 -10.94 -2.50 5.97
CA TYR A 31 -10.23 -1.56 6.83
C TYR A 31 -8.94 -1.06 6.16
N GLY A 32 -8.29 -1.91 5.37
CA GLY A 32 -7.15 -1.55 4.53
C GLY A 32 -7.52 -0.51 3.49
N ASN A 33 -8.62 -0.73 2.74
CA ASN A 33 -9.14 0.22 1.77
C ASN A 33 -9.52 1.56 2.39
N LEU A 34 -10.13 1.54 3.58
CA LEU A 34 -10.48 2.77 4.30
C LEU A 34 -9.23 3.56 4.67
N ARG A 35 -8.15 2.87 5.10
CA ARG A 35 -6.88 3.54 5.41
C ARG A 35 -6.24 4.12 4.15
N LEU A 36 -6.23 3.38 3.04
CA LEU A 36 -5.67 3.85 1.77
C LEU A 36 -6.37 5.14 1.32
N LYS A 37 -7.71 5.14 1.32
CA LYS A 37 -8.52 6.33 0.98
C LYS A 37 -8.22 7.52 1.89
N TYR A 38 -8.13 7.28 3.21
CA TYR A 38 -7.77 8.33 4.16
C TYR A 38 -6.38 8.93 3.89
N LEU A 39 -5.38 8.09 3.61
CA LEU A 39 -4.03 8.56 3.29
C LEU A 39 -4.04 9.41 2.03
N HIS A 40 -4.72 8.96 0.98
CA HIS A 40 -4.81 9.69 -0.28
C HIS A 40 -5.53 11.04 -0.15
N GLU A 41 -6.68 11.08 0.52
CA GLU A 41 -7.53 12.28 0.59
C GLU A 41 -7.10 13.27 1.67
N GLN A 42 -6.65 12.78 2.82
CA GLN A 42 -6.47 13.60 4.03
C GLN A 42 -5.00 13.76 4.44
N LYS A 43 -4.11 12.87 4.00
CA LYS A 43 -2.68 12.85 4.37
C LYS A 43 -1.77 12.61 3.16
N PRO A 44 -1.83 13.48 2.13
CA PRO A 44 -1.12 13.27 0.87
C PRO A 44 0.41 13.23 1.03
N GLU A 45 0.98 13.93 2.01
CA GLU A 45 2.41 13.89 2.31
C GLU A 45 2.84 12.48 2.77
N MET A 46 2.17 11.95 3.79
CA MET A 46 2.42 10.60 4.29
C MET A 46 2.14 9.53 3.23
N TYR A 47 1.12 9.73 2.40
CA TYR A 47 0.85 8.84 1.27
C TYR A 47 2.04 8.80 0.30
N ARG A 48 2.58 9.96 -0.09
CA ARG A 48 3.75 10.04 -0.99
C ARG A 48 4.99 9.42 -0.36
N GLU A 49 5.25 9.68 0.91
CA GLU A 49 6.38 9.07 1.63
C GLU A 49 6.28 7.53 1.65
N LEU A 50 5.11 7.01 1.97
CA LEU A 50 4.86 5.56 1.99
C LEU A 50 4.92 4.94 0.60
N LEU A 51 4.43 5.65 -0.42
CA LEU A 51 4.46 5.21 -1.81
C LEU A 51 5.90 5.15 -2.33
N VAL A 52 6.68 6.22 -2.15
CA VAL A 52 8.09 6.29 -2.58
C VAL A 52 8.95 5.27 -1.83
N SER A 53 8.63 4.97 -0.58
CA SER A 53 9.35 3.96 0.21
C SER A 53 8.89 2.52 -0.05
N GLY A 54 7.86 2.28 -0.87
CA GLY A 54 7.29 0.95 -1.12
C GLY A 54 6.70 0.29 0.12
N LYS A 55 6.25 1.09 1.10
CA LYS A 55 5.70 0.59 2.39
C LYS A 55 4.20 0.83 2.53
N LEU A 56 3.58 1.46 1.54
CA LEU A 56 2.18 1.86 1.60
C LEU A 56 1.24 0.67 1.74
N ALA A 57 1.44 -0.38 0.94
CA ALA A 57 0.69 -1.63 1.04
C ALA A 57 0.80 -2.27 2.43
N GLN A 58 2.04 -2.52 2.90
CA GLN A 58 2.30 -3.11 4.21
C GLN A 58 1.68 -2.28 5.35
N HIS A 59 1.73 -0.95 5.25
CA HIS A 59 1.10 -0.05 6.23
C HIS A 59 -0.41 -0.24 6.28
N CYS A 60 -1.08 -0.36 5.13
CA CYS A 60 -2.52 -0.59 5.05
C CYS A 60 -2.91 -1.96 5.60
N VAL A 61 -2.15 -3.02 5.30
CA VAL A 61 -2.36 -4.38 5.85
C VAL A 61 -2.23 -4.40 7.38
N ASN A 62 -1.23 -3.71 7.93
CA ASN A 62 -1.04 -3.63 9.38
C ASN A 62 -2.23 -2.92 10.06
N MET A 63 -2.72 -1.84 9.45
CA MET A 63 -3.88 -1.13 9.96
C MET A 63 -5.16 -1.94 9.85
N GLU A 64 -5.31 -2.74 8.79
CA GLU A 64 -6.43 -3.67 8.67
C GLU A 64 -6.48 -4.67 9.82
N LYS A 65 -5.36 -5.36 10.09
CA LYS A 65 -5.28 -6.33 11.20
C LYS A 65 -5.62 -5.66 12.53
N SER A 66 -5.03 -4.50 12.81
CA SER A 66 -5.28 -3.79 14.07
C SER A 66 -6.74 -3.35 14.22
N ALA A 67 -7.38 -2.88 13.14
CA ALA A 67 -8.78 -2.49 13.16
C ALA A 67 -9.71 -3.70 13.33
N PHE A 68 -9.39 -4.82 12.69
CA PHE A 68 -10.11 -6.07 12.84
C PHE A 68 -10.03 -6.59 14.27
N ASP A 69 -8.84 -6.66 14.86
CA ASP A 69 -8.63 -7.10 16.25
C ASP A 69 -9.41 -6.24 17.24
N MET A 70 -9.43 -4.92 17.02
CA MET A 70 -10.20 -4.00 17.86
C MET A 70 -11.71 -4.24 17.72
N ALA A 71 -12.20 -4.48 16.50
CA ALA A 71 -13.61 -4.77 16.25
C ALA A 71 -14.05 -6.08 16.93
N GLU A 72 -13.22 -7.12 16.87
CA GLU A 72 -13.50 -8.40 17.53
C GLU A 72 -13.51 -8.27 19.06
N ARG A 73 -12.60 -7.49 19.65
CA ARG A 73 -12.62 -7.20 21.09
C ARG A 73 -13.93 -6.54 21.52
N ILE A 74 -14.34 -5.49 20.81
CA ILE A 74 -15.59 -4.78 21.11
C ILE A 74 -16.80 -5.70 20.98
N ARG A 75 -16.80 -6.60 19.98
CA ARG A 75 -17.86 -7.60 19.81
C ARG A 75 -17.91 -8.63 20.93
N ALA A 76 -16.76 -9.05 21.44
CA ALA A 76 -16.65 -10.02 22.52
C ALA A 76 -17.03 -9.45 23.90
N GLU A 77 -16.95 -8.12 24.06
CA GLU A 77 -17.35 -7.41 25.27
C GLU A 77 -18.87 -7.10 25.34
N CYS A 78 -19.61 -7.37 24.26
CA CYS A 78 -21.06 -7.19 24.16
C CYS A 78 -21.81 -8.52 24.40
#